data_AF-A0A8H4YN40-F1
#
_entry.id   AF-A0A8H4YN40-F1
#
_cell.length_a   1.000
_cell.length_b   1.000
_cell.length_c   1.000
_cell.angle_alpha   90.00
_cell.angle_beta   90.00
_cell.angle_gamma   90.00
#
_symmetry.space_group_name_H-M   'P 1'
#
loop_
_entity.id
_entity.type
_entity.pdbx_description
1 polymer ?
#
loop_
_entity_poly.entity_id
_entity_poly.type
_entity_poly.pdbx_seq_one_letter_code
_entity_poly.pdbx_strand_id
1 'polypeptide(L)'
;MGSQIGDPDEITVLVTGFGVCFCFLSYIKRHLLAGPPRSTSHNTAKLKIVTPWPGYAPFRDQYPINPSWEIANSLPPYLPPLRAKDPNSRHAAVFLPKVRIVVHPEPIRVNYRVVRDLVPSFHETPQKFDIVIHIGMAGPRPFYSVERRGHRDGYKHPDVDGEYIDGEEERERNDWPWRGLPEEIETELNLDEILPLWQGHSSEADLRISEDAGHFMCDFIYYSSLSELWKLQRPRKALFLHVPADASPTSVAKGRELTLNLVRSVVESEMIAKNKLLSEYSTPKMCKKATCGTCKKTSWWGCGSHIQSVIDNVPEAERCECEPKVEVDGASYPPMAASPN
;
A
#
# COMPACT_ATOMS: atom_id res chain seq x y z
N MET A 1 -2.62 -26.43 17.03
CA MET A 1 -2.99 -25.14 16.41
C MET A 1 -2.14 -25.00 15.17
N GLY A 2 -2.71 -25.22 13.98
CA GLY A 2 -1.95 -25.19 12.73
C GLY A 2 -1.51 -23.76 12.43
N SER A 3 -0.21 -23.56 12.20
CA SER A 3 0.31 -22.31 11.66
C SER A 3 -0.34 -22.08 10.30
N GLN A 4 -1.15 -21.04 10.16
CA GLN A 4 -1.59 -20.56 8.86
C GLN A 4 -0.37 -19.97 8.14
N ILE A 5 0.41 -20.84 7.52
CA ILE A 5 1.32 -20.42 6.45
C ILE A 5 0.40 -19.97 5.33
N GLY A 6 0.44 -18.67 5.00
CA GLY A 6 -0.41 -18.08 3.97
C GLY A 6 -0.33 -18.85 2.65
N ASP A 7 -1.45 -18.90 1.95
CA ASP A 7 -1.52 -19.42 0.58
C ASP A 7 -0.58 -18.58 -0.31
N PRO A 8 0.44 -19.18 -0.96
CA PRO A 8 1.39 -18.44 -1.79
C PRO A 8 0.75 -17.73 -2.99
N ASP A 9 -0.47 -18.10 -3.36
CA ASP A 9 -1.25 -17.49 -4.44
C ASP A 9 -2.25 -16.43 -3.95
N GLU A 10 -2.17 -16.03 -2.67
CA GLU A 10 -3.03 -15.00 -2.06
C GLU A 10 -2.24 -13.75 -1.67
N ILE A 11 -2.75 -12.58 -2.02
CA ILE A 11 -2.19 -11.29 -1.60
C ILE A 11 -2.90 -10.84 -0.31
N THR A 12 -2.13 -10.44 0.68
CA THR A 12 -2.64 -9.95 1.97
C THR A 12 -2.37 -8.46 2.12
N VAL A 13 -3.44 -7.68 2.31
CA VAL A 13 -3.39 -6.25 2.53
C VAL A 13 -3.79 -5.92 3.96
N LEU A 14 -2.88 -5.33 4.74
CA LEU A 14 -3.20 -4.75 6.04
C LEU A 14 -3.84 -3.38 5.82
N VAL A 15 -4.97 -3.12 6.46
CA VAL A 15 -5.62 -1.80 6.45
C VAL A 15 -5.78 -1.29 7.87
N THR A 16 -5.40 -0.03 8.10
CA THR A 16 -5.58 0.63 9.39
C THR A 16 -6.36 1.94 9.24
N GLY A 17 -6.99 2.38 10.33
CA GLY A 17 -7.62 3.70 10.43
C GLY A 17 -7.41 4.29 11.81
N PHE A 18 -7.51 5.61 11.92
CA PHE A 18 -7.34 6.32 13.19
C PHE A 18 -8.66 6.44 13.94
N GLY A 19 -8.57 6.33 15.26
CA GLY A 19 -9.69 6.62 16.17
C GLY A 19 -9.94 8.10 16.35
N VAL A 20 -10.94 8.39 17.17
CA VAL A 20 -11.23 9.75 17.64
C VAL A 20 -10.08 10.27 18.53
N CYS A 21 -9.85 11.58 18.50
CA CYS A 21 -8.87 12.25 19.37
C CYS A 21 -9.27 12.29 20.87
N PHE A 22 -10.18 11.43 21.32
CA PHE A 22 -10.74 11.47 22.67
C PHE A 22 -9.86 10.72 23.67
N CYS A 23 -9.56 11.40 24.78
CA CYS A 23 -8.99 10.78 25.97
C CYS A 23 -10.16 10.45 26.91
N PHE A 24 -10.57 9.17 26.96
CA PHE A 24 -11.71 8.68 27.74
C PHE A 24 -11.60 9.04 29.25
N LEU A 25 -10.36 9.15 29.77
CA LEU A 25 -10.06 9.57 31.15
C LEU A 25 -10.45 11.02 31.47
N SER A 26 -10.41 11.92 30.49
CA SER A 26 -10.75 13.34 30.69
C SER A 26 -12.25 13.57 30.85
N TYR A 27 -13.08 12.71 30.23
CA TYR A 27 -14.54 12.77 30.34
C TYR A 27 -15.02 12.33 31.73
N ILE A 28 -14.47 11.22 32.26
CA ILE A 28 -14.80 10.73 33.61
C ILE A 28 -14.41 11.77 34.67
N LYS A 29 -13.25 12.42 34.52
CA LYS A 29 -12.80 13.45 35.47
C LYS A 29 -13.63 14.73 35.44
N ARG A 30 -14.16 15.13 34.27
CA ARG A 30 -15.00 16.34 34.13
C ARG A 30 -16.46 16.11 34.51
N HIS A 31 -17.01 14.91 34.27
CA HIS A 31 -18.45 14.70 34.37
C HIS A 31 -18.91 13.67 35.41
N LEU A 32 -18.04 12.78 35.91
CA LEU A 32 -18.42 11.77 36.90
C LEU A 32 -17.84 12.02 38.31
N LEU A 33 -16.83 12.89 38.46
CA LEU A 33 -16.21 13.19 39.76
C LEU A 33 -16.58 14.56 40.35
N ALA A 34 -17.44 15.34 39.70
CA ALA A 34 -17.96 16.59 40.25
C ALA A 34 -19.09 16.31 41.27
N GLY A 35 -18.73 15.77 42.43
CA GLY A 35 -19.57 15.83 43.62
C GLY A 35 -19.63 17.24 44.20
N PRO A 36 -20.66 17.60 45.00
CA PRO A 36 -20.77 18.93 45.59
C PRO A 36 -19.59 19.19 46.55
N PRO A 37 -19.13 20.44 46.70
CA PRO A 37 -17.90 20.74 47.42
C PRO A 37 -18.08 20.43 48.91
N ARG A 38 -17.29 19.49 49.43
CA ARG A 38 -17.04 19.35 50.86
C ARG A 38 -15.64 19.82 51.16
N SER A 39 -15.55 20.79 52.07
CA SER A 39 -14.31 21.24 52.67
C SER A 39 -13.67 20.10 53.46
N THR A 40 -12.43 19.77 53.16
CA THR A 40 -11.38 19.55 54.17
C THR A 40 -10.05 19.29 53.46
N SER A 41 -9.02 19.90 54.02
CA SER A 41 -7.61 19.78 53.65
C SER A 41 -7.14 18.33 53.71
N HIS A 42 -6.44 17.85 52.68
CA HIS A 42 -5.20 17.09 52.82
C HIS A 42 -4.44 16.98 51.49
N ASN A 43 -3.12 16.88 51.67
CA ASN A 43 -2.03 16.87 50.70
C ASN A 43 -2.30 15.95 49.49
N THR A 44 -2.34 16.50 48.28
CA THR A 44 -2.33 15.71 47.03
C THR A 44 -1.30 16.31 46.08
N ALA A 45 -0.49 15.43 45.48
CA ALA A 45 0.48 15.77 44.46
C ALA A 45 -0.17 16.65 43.38
N LYS A 46 0.45 17.79 43.07
CA LYS A 46 -0.02 18.74 42.06
C LYS A 46 -0.05 18.04 40.70
N LEU A 47 -1.23 17.53 40.33
CA LEU A 47 -1.55 17.19 38.95
C LEU A 47 -1.51 18.52 38.17
N LYS A 48 -0.49 18.72 37.34
CA LYS A 48 -0.46 19.83 36.37
C LYS A 48 -1.64 19.62 35.41
N ILE A 49 -2.74 20.30 35.67
CA ILE A 49 -3.78 20.49 34.67
C ILE A 49 -3.17 21.42 33.63
N VAL A 50 -2.75 20.86 32.50
CA VAL A 50 -2.35 21.64 31.33
C VAL A 50 -3.62 22.27 30.77
N THR A 51 -3.83 23.54 31.08
CA THR A 51 -4.83 24.37 30.39
C THR A 51 -4.34 24.61 28.97
N PRO A 52 -5.12 24.25 27.93
CA PRO A 52 -4.73 24.55 26.56
C PRO A 52 -4.59 26.07 26.35
N TRP A 53 -3.62 26.44 25.52
CA TRP A 53 -3.33 27.83 25.15
C TRP A 53 -4.57 28.48 24.50
N PRO A 54 -4.92 29.74 24.79
CA PRO A 54 -6.14 30.36 24.29
C PRO A 54 -5.99 30.60 22.78
N GLY A 55 -6.71 29.83 21.96
CA GLY A 55 -6.70 29.95 20.50
C GLY A 55 -6.81 28.62 19.74
N TYR A 56 -6.59 27.48 20.41
CA TYR A 56 -6.69 26.17 19.80
C TYR A 56 -7.89 25.40 20.35
N ALA A 57 -9.02 25.45 19.63
CA ALA A 57 -10.03 24.41 19.77
C ALA A 57 -9.38 23.13 19.24
N PRO A 58 -9.20 22.08 20.07
CA PRO A 58 -8.59 20.86 19.58
C PRO A 58 -9.48 20.26 18.50
N PHE A 59 -8.89 19.46 17.61
CA PHE A 59 -9.56 18.47 16.74
C PHE A 59 -10.72 17.69 17.44
N ARG A 60 -10.72 17.70 18.79
CA ARG A 60 -11.56 16.96 19.75
C ARG A 60 -13.07 17.21 19.68
N ASP A 61 -13.57 18.41 19.39
CA ASP A 61 -15.02 18.68 19.50
C ASP A 61 -15.76 18.73 18.15
N GLN A 62 -15.04 18.94 17.04
CA GLN A 62 -15.64 19.11 15.70
C GLN A 62 -15.85 17.78 14.97
N TYR A 63 -15.07 16.74 15.32
CA TYR A 63 -15.10 15.43 14.68
C TYR A 63 -15.27 14.33 15.72
N PRO A 64 -16.50 14.08 16.21
CA PRO A 64 -16.77 13.06 17.22
C PRO A 64 -16.58 11.63 16.71
N ILE A 65 -16.42 11.46 15.40
CA ILE A 65 -16.18 10.20 14.70
C ILE A 65 -15.05 10.45 13.70
N ASN A 66 -14.08 9.54 13.62
CA ASN A 66 -13.03 9.61 12.62
C ASN A 66 -13.39 8.72 11.42
N PRO A 67 -13.66 9.30 10.23
CA PRO A 67 -14.10 8.53 9.07
C PRO A 67 -13.07 7.50 8.61
N SER A 68 -11.78 7.70 8.90
CA SER A 68 -10.74 6.72 8.52
C SER A 68 -10.94 5.35 9.15
N TRP A 69 -11.28 5.30 10.45
CA TRP A 69 -11.59 4.04 11.13
C TRP A 69 -12.91 3.45 10.65
N GLU A 70 -13.96 4.26 10.49
CA GLU A 70 -15.27 3.77 10.03
C GLU A 70 -15.16 3.14 8.63
N ILE A 71 -14.38 3.76 7.73
CA ILE A 71 -14.08 3.22 6.41
C ILE A 71 -13.33 1.88 6.55
N ALA A 72 -12.21 1.85 7.28
CA ALA A 72 -11.39 0.65 7.45
C ALA A 72 -12.20 -0.52 8.05
N ASN A 73 -12.92 -0.27 9.14
CA ASN A 73 -13.73 -1.25 9.86
C ASN A 73 -14.92 -1.78 9.04
N SER A 74 -15.38 -1.01 8.04
CA SER A 74 -16.46 -1.43 7.14
C SER A 74 -15.99 -2.33 5.98
N LEU A 75 -14.68 -2.54 5.81
CA LEU A 75 -14.15 -3.34 4.71
C LEU A 75 -14.48 -4.84 4.88
N PRO A 76 -14.86 -5.54 3.79
CA PRO A 76 -14.99 -6.99 3.81
C PRO A 76 -13.62 -7.67 3.99
N PRO A 77 -13.56 -8.90 4.53
CA PRO A 77 -12.30 -9.63 4.73
C PRO A 77 -11.61 -10.07 3.44
N TYR A 78 -12.31 -9.98 2.30
CA TYR A 78 -11.77 -10.28 0.98
C TYR A 78 -12.25 -9.23 -0.02
N LEU A 79 -11.37 -8.89 -0.97
CA LEU A 79 -11.71 -8.00 -2.07
C LEU A 79 -12.82 -8.64 -2.93
N PRO A 80 -13.97 -7.98 -3.09
CA PRO A 80 -15.01 -8.50 -3.98
C PRO A 80 -14.55 -8.51 -5.43
N PRO A 81 -14.96 -9.51 -6.24
CA PRO A 81 -14.69 -9.51 -7.67
C PRO A 81 -15.32 -8.28 -8.33
N LEU A 82 -14.73 -7.79 -9.43
CA LEU A 82 -15.39 -6.76 -10.23
C LEU A 82 -16.73 -7.31 -10.74
N ARG A 83 -17.82 -6.59 -10.49
CA ARG A 83 -19.01 -6.79 -11.31
C ARG A 83 -18.68 -6.22 -12.69
N ALA A 84 -18.57 -7.09 -13.68
CA ALA A 84 -18.35 -6.66 -15.06
C ALA A 84 -19.49 -5.71 -15.48
N LYS A 85 -19.21 -4.40 -15.52
CA LYS A 85 -20.09 -3.44 -16.20
C LYS A 85 -19.89 -3.49 -17.72
N ASP A 86 -18.72 -3.94 -18.18
CA ASP A 86 -18.37 -4.10 -19.60
C ASP A 86 -17.28 -5.18 -19.78
N PRO A 87 -17.56 -6.30 -20.48
CA PRO A 87 -16.56 -7.33 -20.82
C PRO A 87 -15.40 -6.84 -21.69
N ASN A 88 -15.54 -5.68 -22.36
CA ASN A 88 -14.52 -5.10 -23.25
C ASN A 88 -13.68 -3.99 -22.58
N SER A 89 -13.86 -3.75 -21.28
CA SER A 89 -12.98 -2.81 -20.56
C SER A 89 -11.55 -3.32 -20.57
N ARG A 90 -10.58 -2.43 -20.85
CA ARG A 90 -9.12 -2.73 -20.85
C ARG A 90 -8.65 -3.34 -19.51
N HIS A 91 -9.41 -3.13 -18.44
CA HIS A 91 -9.22 -3.67 -17.09
C HIS A 91 -9.62 -5.15 -16.94
N ALA A 92 -10.23 -5.78 -17.97
CA ALA A 92 -10.63 -7.19 -17.94
C ALA A 92 -9.49 -8.17 -18.28
N ALA A 93 -8.29 -7.66 -18.60
CA ALA A 93 -7.18 -8.47 -19.11
C ALA A 93 -6.24 -9.02 -18.03
N VAL A 94 -6.31 -8.53 -16.79
CA VAL A 94 -5.41 -8.95 -15.69
C VAL A 94 -6.16 -9.83 -14.71
N PHE A 95 -5.73 -11.09 -14.59
CA PHE A 95 -6.24 -11.97 -13.54
C PHE A 95 -5.73 -11.49 -12.18
N LEU A 96 -6.64 -11.10 -11.29
CA LEU A 96 -6.30 -10.77 -9.92
C LEU A 96 -6.30 -12.03 -9.06
N PRO A 97 -5.25 -12.29 -8.27
CA PRO A 97 -5.27 -13.35 -7.27
C PRO A 97 -6.33 -13.06 -6.20
N LYS A 98 -6.56 -14.03 -5.32
CA LYS A 98 -7.37 -13.79 -4.13
C LYS A 98 -6.68 -12.73 -3.26
N VAL A 99 -7.44 -11.71 -2.85
CA VAL A 99 -6.93 -10.63 -2.01
C VAL A 99 -7.63 -10.67 -0.65
N ARG A 100 -6.88 -11.02 0.39
CA ARG A 100 -7.32 -10.96 1.78
C ARG A 100 -7.07 -9.57 2.33
N ILE A 101 -8.12 -8.95 2.87
CA ILE A 101 -8.05 -7.67 3.55
C ILE A 101 -8.09 -7.94 5.05
N VAL A 102 -7.01 -7.57 5.74
CA VAL A 102 -6.89 -7.68 7.18
C VAL A 102 -7.00 -6.29 7.76
N VAL A 103 -8.10 -6.00 8.45
CA VAL A 103 -8.26 -4.72 9.15
C VAL A 103 -7.63 -4.85 10.53
N HIS A 104 -6.84 -3.84 10.93
CA HIS A 104 -6.31 -3.77 12.29
C HIS A 104 -7.48 -3.79 13.30
N PRO A 105 -7.42 -4.60 14.39
CA PRO A 105 -8.59 -4.89 15.21
C PRO A 105 -9.14 -3.69 15.99
N GLU A 106 -8.33 -2.67 16.22
CA GLU A 106 -8.71 -1.46 16.96
C GLU A 106 -8.34 -0.18 16.20
N PRO A 107 -9.07 0.93 16.40
CA PRO A 107 -8.65 2.20 15.84
C PRO A 107 -7.29 2.63 16.38
N ILE A 108 -6.38 3.05 15.50
CA ILE A 108 -5.08 3.55 15.91
C ILE A 108 -5.26 4.87 16.66
N ARG A 109 -4.72 4.94 17.88
CA ARG A 109 -4.71 6.18 18.65
C ARG A 109 -3.77 7.19 17.98
N VAL A 110 -4.21 8.44 17.91
CA VAL A 110 -3.38 9.57 17.44
C VAL A 110 -2.36 9.95 18.52
N ASN A 111 -1.40 9.07 18.78
CA ASN A 111 -0.35 9.19 19.79
C ASN A 111 0.98 8.68 19.23
N TYR A 112 2.04 9.48 19.39
CA TYR A 112 3.34 9.19 18.76
C TYR A 112 4.00 7.92 19.29
N ARG A 113 3.96 7.71 20.61
CA ARG A 113 4.54 6.51 21.23
C ARG A 113 3.77 5.25 20.85
N VAL A 114 2.44 5.33 20.83
CA VAL A 114 1.60 4.21 20.40
C VAL A 114 1.94 3.79 18.97
N VAL A 115 2.07 4.73 18.04
CA VAL A 115 2.43 4.42 16.65
C VAL A 115 3.87 3.88 16.56
N ARG A 116 4.81 4.47 17.31
CA ARG A 116 6.21 4.02 17.36
C ARG A 116 6.32 2.54 17.76
N ASP A 117 5.54 2.13 18.75
CA ASP A 117 5.57 0.76 19.27
C ASP A 117 4.75 -0.20 18.39
N LEU A 118 3.65 0.29 17.81
CA LEU A 118 2.71 -0.54 17.04
C LEU A 118 3.26 -0.95 15.67
N VAL A 119 3.84 -0.02 14.91
CA VAL A 119 4.19 -0.27 13.50
C VAL A 119 5.20 -1.42 13.32
N PRO A 120 6.29 -1.53 14.13
CA PRO A 120 7.19 -2.68 14.06
C PRO A 120 6.46 -4.03 14.21
N SER A 121 5.46 -4.08 15.10
CA SER A 121 4.72 -5.31 15.39
C SER A 121 3.99 -5.89 14.17
N PHE A 122 3.65 -5.08 13.16
CA PHE A 122 3.05 -5.56 11.91
C PHE A 122 3.95 -6.53 11.15
N HIS A 123 5.25 -6.50 11.40
CA HIS A 123 6.25 -7.33 10.73
C HIS A 123 6.80 -8.46 11.60
N GLU A 124 6.48 -8.46 12.90
CA GLU A 124 6.88 -9.50 13.85
C GLU A 124 5.88 -10.65 13.94
N THR A 125 4.67 -10.48 13.39
CA THR A 125 3.66 -11.55 13.41
C THR A 125 3.98 -12.67 12.41
N PRO A 126 3.50 -13.91 12.65
CA PRO A 126 3.59 -14.98 11.66
C PRO A 126 2.87 -14.66 10.34
N GLN A 127 1.87 -13.77 10.39
CA GLN A 127 1.16 -13.32 9.21
C GLN A 127 1.97 -12.23 8.50
N LYS A 128 2.38 -12.53 7.27
CA LYS A 128 3.05 -11.54 6.42
C LYS A 128 2.01 -10.76 5.63
N PHE A 129 2.15 -9.45 5.66
CA PHE A 129 1.42 -8.53 4.78
C PHE A 129 2.28 -8.21 3.57
N ASP A 130 1.68 -8.27 2.38
CA ASP A 130 2.30 -7.90 1.11
C ASP A 130 2.25 -6.39 0.88
N ILE A 131 1.15 -5.78 1.34
CA ILE A 131 0.85 -4.35 1.22
C ILE A 131 0.28 -3.86 2.56
N VAL A 132 0.65 -2.64 2.96
CA VAL A 132 0.05 -1.93 4.11
C VAL A 132 -0.62 -0.65 3.60
N ILE A 133 -1.88 -0.43 3.95
CA ILE A 133 -2.62 0.80 3.63
C ILE A 133 -3.10 1.45 4.93
N HIS A 134 -2.62 2.65 5.20
CA HIS A 134 -3.11 3.48 6.30
C HIS A 134 -4.14 4.47 5.76
N ILE A 135 -5.26 4.62 6.47
CA ILE A 135 -6.29 5.61 6.14
C ILE A 135 -6.25 6.72 7.19
N GLY A 136 -6.23 7.97 6.74
CA GLY A 136 -6.27 9.15 7.60
C GLY A 136 -7.24 10.20 7.08
N MET A 137 -7.81 10.97 8.00
CA MET A 137 -8.69 12.08 7.65
C MET A 137 -7.88 13.35 7.35
N ALA A 138 -8.16 14.02 6.23
CA ALA A 138 -7.64 15.34 5.91
C ALA A 138 -8.77 16.37 5.71
N GLY A 139 -9.14 17.06 6.79
CA GLY A 139 -10.07 18.20 6.72
C GLY A 139 -9.36 19.51 6.35
N PRO A 140 -10.00 20.46 5.65
CA PRO A 140 -11.37 20.45 5.11
C PRO A 140 -11.45 20.03 3.62
N ARG A 141 -10.65 19.05 3.18
CA ARG A 141 -10.51 18.71 1.74
C ARG A 141 -11.66 17.81 1.27
N PRO A 142 -12.37 18.13 0.16
CA PRO A 142 -13.48 17.32 -0.35
C PRO A 142 -13.04 16.24 -1.37
N PHE A 143 -11.77 15.85 -1.35
CA PHE A 143 -11.16 14.89 -2.29
C PHE A 143 -10.40 13.80 -1.55
N TYR A 144 -10.06 12.72 -2.27
CA TYR A 144 -9.26 11.62 -1.76
C TYR A 144 -7.87 11.68 -2.38
N SER A 145 -6.82 11.44 -1.59
CA SER A 145 -5.45 11.43 -2.11
C SER A 145 -4.64 10.26 -1.57
N VAL A 146 -3.80 9.69 -2.43
CA VAL A 146 -2.75 8.76 -2.02
C VAL A 146 -1.42 9.51 -1.92
N GLU A 147 -0.62 9.18 -0.91
CA GLU A 147 0.64 9.89 -0.62
C GLU A 147 1.84 9.17 -1.24
N ARG A 148 2.65 9.87 -2.04
CA ARG A 148 3.84 9.29 -2.69
C ARG A 148 4.98 8.99 -1.72
N ARG A 149 5.15 9.84 -0.71
CA ARG A 149 6.28 9.79 0.22
C ARG A 149 5.84 10.09 1.65
N GLY A 150 6.56 9.53 2.61
CA GLY A 150 6.51 9.94 4.01
C GLY A 150 7.75 10.75 4.38
N HIS A 151 7.65 11.60 5.40
CA HIS A 151 8.76 12.44 5.87
C HIS A 151 9.21 12.06 7.29
N ARG A 152 10.51 12.05 7.53
CA ARG A 152 11.10 11.74 8.84
C ARG A 152 10.89 12.86 9.86
N ASP A 153 10.78 14.08 9.37
CA ASP A 153 10.95 15.31 10.16
C ASP A 153 9.80 16.30 9.91
N GLY A 154 9.78 17.39 10.67
CA GLY A 154 8.81 18.48 10.50
C GLY A 154 7.55 18.40 11.38
N TYR A 155 7.43 17.39 12.24
CA TYR A 155 6.32 17.22 13.17
C TYR A 155 6.29 18.30 14.27
N LYS A 156 5.43 19.30 14.10
CA LYS A 156 5.31 20.46 15.00
C LYS A 156 4.10 20.44 15.91
N HIS A 157 3.25 19.42 15.80
CA HIS A 157 1.99 19.36 16.53
C HIS A 157 2.04 18.30 17.63
N PRO A 158 1.55 18.62 18.85
CA PRO A 158 1.42 17.64 19.90
C PRO A 158 0.32 16.64 19.55
N ASP A 159 0.45 15.42 20.05
CA ASP A 159 -0.54 14.37 19.89
C ASP A 159 -1.76 14.56 20.81
N VAL A 160 -2.65 13.57 20.86
CA VAL A 160 -3.89 13.67 21.66
C VAL A 160 -3.68 13.67 23.16
N ASP A 161 -2.50 13.33 23.63
CA ASP A 161 -2.12 13.41 25.04
C ASP A 161 -1.31 14.68 25.35
N GLY A 162 -1.05 15.51 24.34
CA GLY A 162 -0.32 16.78 24.47
C GLY A 162 1.19 16.63 24.33
N GLU A 163 1.66 15.45 23.91
CA GLU A 163 3.08 15.12 23.81
C GLU A 163 3.59 15.38 22.38
N TYR A 164 4.82 15.87 22.27
CA TYR A 164 5.50 16.05 20.99
C TYR A 164 6.29 14.79 20.62
N ILE A 165 6.59 14.64 19.33
CA ILE A 165 7.53 13.60 18.89
C ILE A 165 8.95 13.90 19.37
N ASP A 166 9.83 12.90 19.28
CA ASP A 166 11.23 12.89 19.69
C ASP A 166 11.89 14.28 19.72
N GLY A 167 12.30 14.71 20.92
CA GLY A 167 13.06 15.95 21.12
C GLY A 167 14.50 15.86 20.58
N GLU A 168 15.23 16.99 20.60
CA GLU A 168 16.62 17.05 20.13
C GLU A 168 17.52 16.02 20.85
N GLU A 169 17.43 15.94 22.18
CA GLU A 169 18.20 14.97 22.98
C GLU A 169 17.90 13.52 22.58
N GLU A 170 16.62 13.18 22.30
CA GLU A 170 16.23 11.83 21.90
C GLU A 170 16.76 11.47 20.52
N ARG A 171 16.78 12.43 19.58
CA ARG A 171 17.33 12.26 18.23
C ARG A 171 18.85 12.10 18.24
N GLU A 172 19.54 12.70 19.21
CA GLU A 172 21.00 12.55 19.37
C GLU A 172 21.42 11.18 19.91
N ARG A 173 20.52 10.43 20.55
CA ARG A 173 20.84 9.11 21.12
C ARG A 173 21.19 8.08 20.05
N ASN A 174 22.23 7.29 20.31
CA ASN A 174 22.70 6.24 19.39
C ASN A 174 21.61 5.22 19.01
N ASP A 175 20.64 4.98 19.89
CA ASP A 175 19.52 4.06 19.70
C ASP A 175 18.27 4.71 19.09
N TRP A 176 18.37 5.94 18.58
CA TRP A 176 17.24 6.60 17.91
C TRP A 176 16.73 5.75 16.73
N PRO A 177 15.43 5.38 16.67
CA PRO A 177 14.91 4.39 15.72
C PRO A 177 15.10 4.72 14.24
N TRP A 178 15.28 6.00 13.90
CA TRP A 178 15.41 6.50 12.54
C TRP A 178 16.81 7.01 12.20
N ARG A 179 17.79 6.71 13.06
CA ARG A 179 19.20 7.04 12.80
C ARG A 179 19.67 6.44 11.47
N GLY A 180 20.19 7.29 10.60
CA GLY A 180 20.72 6.89 9.29
C GLY A 180 19.65 6.58 8.24
N LEU A 181 18.36 6.78 8.54
CA LEU A 181 17.29 6.63 7.55
C LEU A 181 17.11 7.91 6.73
N PRO A 182 16.68 7.81 5.45
CA PRO A 182 16.44 8.97 4.60
C PRO A 182 15.42 9.95 5.19
N GLU A 183 15.55 11.24 4.88
CA GLU A 183 14.57 12.26 5.29
C GLU A 183 13.19 12.05 4.67
N GLU A 184 13.18 11.55 3.43
CA GLU A 184 11.97 11.19 2.70
C GLU A 184 12.10 9.75 2.20
N ILE A 185 11.04 8.97 2.35
CA ILE A 185 10.96 7.63 1.76
C ILE A 185 9.74 7.59 0.85
N GLU A 186 9.96 7.27 -0.42
CA GLU A 186 8.89 7.02 -1.39
C GLU A 186 8.38 5.57 -1.28
N THR A 187 7.09 5.37 -1.52
CA THR A 187 6.53 4.03 -1.71
C THR A 187 7.06 3.41 -2.99
N GLU A 188 7.27 2.10 -2.98
CA GLU A 188 7.60 1.33 -4.19
C GLU A 188 6.36 0.94 -5.00
N LEU A 189 5.16 1.26 -4.52
CA LEU A 189 3.93 1.10 -5.29
C LEU A 189 3.92 2.13 -6.43
N ASN A 190 3.72 1.67 -7.66
CA ASN A 190 3.72 2.54 -8.84
C ASN A 190 2.45 3.41 -8.90
N LEU A 191 2.48 4.57 -8.25
CA LEU A 191 1.33 5.47 -8.15
C LEU A 191 0.87 6.01 -9.51
N ASP A 192 1.80 6.15 -10.45
CA ASP A 192 1.50 6.64 -11.80
C ASP A 192 0.70 5.62 -12.62
N GLU A 193 0.82 4.33 -12.30
CA GLU A 193 -0.05 3.25 -12.80
C GLU A 193 -1.32 3.10 -11.95
N ILE A 194 -1.22 3.24 -10.61
CA ILE A 194 -2.34 3.02 -9.70
C ILE A 194 -3.42 4.10 -9.84
N LEU A 195 -3.06 5.37 -9.99
CA LEU A 195 -4.02 6.47 -10.07
C LEU A 195 -5.01 6.31 -11.25
N PRO A 196 -4.58 6.09 -12.50
CA PRO A 196 -5.52 5.93 -13.61
C PRO A 196 -6.38 4.67 -13.47
N LEU A 197 -5.85 3.57 -12.93
CA LEU A 197 -6.65 2.38 -12.60
C LEU A 197 -7.71 2.71 -11.55
N TRP A 198 -7.33 3.46 -10.51
CA TRP A 198 -8.23 3.80 -9.41
C TRP A 198 -9.36 4.73 -9.86
N GLN A 199 -9.04 5.71 -10.70
CA GLN A 199 -10.01 6.58 -11.38
C GLN A 199 -10.91 5.79 -12.33
N GLY A 200 -10.38 4.82 -13.07
CA GLY A 200 -11.15 3.93 -13.94
C GLY A 200 -12.18 3.09 -13.19
N HIS A 201 -11.83 2.59 -12.01
CA HIS A 201 -12.76 1.84 -11.15
C HIS A 201 -13.76 2.73 -10.39
N SER A 202 -13.48 4.03 -10.27
CA SER A 202 -14.17 4.95 -9.36
C SER A 202 -14.73 6.18 -10.08
N SER A 203 -15.61 5.96 -11.06
CA SER A 203 -16.24 7.04 -11.82
C SER A 203 -16.77 8.14 -10.90
N GLU A 204 -16.46 9.41 -11.22
CA GLU A 204 -16.95 10.64 -10.55
C GLU A 204 -16.27 11.05 -9.22
N ALA A 205 -15.27 10.33 -8.73
CA ALA A 205 -14.51 10.75 -7.56
C ALA A 205 -13.30 11.64 -7.91
N ASP A 206 -13.03 12.66 -7.09
CA ASP A 206 -11.79 13.46 -7.17
C ASP A 206 -10.67 12.73 -6.43
N LEU A 207 -9.82 12.05 -7.21
CA LEU A 207 -8.74 11.17 -6.75
C LEU A 207 -7.40 11.73 -7.22
N ARG A 208 -6.44 11.88 -6.30
CA ARG A 208 -5.16 12.55 -6.57
C ARG A 208 -3.97 11.80 -5.98
N ILE A 209 -2.79 12.12 -6.49
CA ILE A 209 -1.52 11.87 -5.80
C ILE A 209 -1.15 13.14 -5.04
N SER A 210 -0.68 12.97 -3.82
CA SER A 210 -0.11 14.01 -2.98
C SER A 210 1.34 13.67 -2.66
N GLU A 211 2.18 14.70 -2.56
CA GLU A 211 3.61 14.57 -2.24
C GLU A 211 3.89 14.81 -0.76
N ASP A 212 2.88 15.18 0.04
CA ASP A 212 3.04 15.52 1.46
C ASP A 212 1.80 15.14 2.28
N ALA A 213 2.02 14.23 3.23
CA ALA A 213 0.99 13.70 4.13
C ALA A 213 0.71 14.60 5.36
N GLY A 214 1.30 15.80 5.43
CA GLY A 214 0.93 16.88 6.35
C GLY A 214 1.67 16.91 7.69
N HIS A 215 2.84 16.28 7.80
CA HIS A 215 3.76 16.35 8.95
C HIS A 215 3.10 16.28 10.33
N PHE A 216 2.11 15.40 10.50
CA PHE A 216 1.47 15.07 11.77
C PHE A 216 1.33 13.54 11.87
N MET A 217 0.29 13.03 12.53
CA MET A 217 0.14 11.59 12.77
C MET A 217 -0.03 10.77 11.48
N CYS A 218 -0.65 11.33 10.44
CA CYS A 218 -0.80 10.67 9.14
C CYS A 218 0.56 10.37 8.49
N ASP A 219 1.39 11.40 8.37
CA ASP A 219 2.76 11.28 7.86
C ASP A 219 3.65 10.43 8.79
N PHE A 220 3.46 10.56 10.11
CA PHE A 220 4.22 9.82 11.12
C PHE A 220 4.03 8.31 11.01
N ILE A 221 2.80 7.81 10.95
CA ILE A 221 2.57 6.38 10.75
C ILE A 221 3.05 5.92 9.37
N TYR A 222 2.89 6.77 8.35
CA TYR A 222 3.29 6.42 6.99
C TYR A 222 4.81 6.25 6.88
N TYR A 223 5.56 7.25 7.32
CA TYR A 223 7.01 7.19 7.37
C TYR A 223 7.47 6.05 8.30
N SER A 224 6.81 5.84 9.45
CA SER A 224 7.11 4.69 10.32
C SER A 224 7.06 3.37 9.54
N SER A 225 5.98 3.10 8.81
CA SER A 225 5.82 1.85 8.04
C SER A 225 6.83 1.73 6.90
N LEU A 226 7.08 2.82 6.16
CA LEU A 226 8.09 2.85 5.11
C LEU A 226 9.51 2.62 5.68
N SER A 227 9.79 3.19 6.84
CA SER A 227 11.07 3.08 7.54
C SER A 227 11.31 1.66 8.07
N GLU A 228 10.28 0.96 8.55
CA GLU A 228 10.40 -0.44 8.95
C GLU A 228 10.70 -1.33 7.74
N LEU A 229 9.98 -1.15 6.62
CA LEU A 229 10.25 -1.89 5.39
C LEU A 229 11.66 -1.61 4.86
N TRP A 230 12.13 -0.36 4.94
CA TRP A 230 13.50 0.02 4.62
C TRP A 230 14.52 -0.72 5.47
N LYS A 231 14.37 -0.71 6.80
CA LYS A 231 15.26 -1.40 7.75
C LYS A 231 15.29 -2.91 7.51
N LEU A 232 14.15 -3.50 7.18
CA LEU A 232 14.01 -4.92 6.87
C LEU A 232 14.49 -5.29 5.45
N GLN A 233 14.94 -4.32 4.65
CA GLN A 233 15.30 -4.50 3.23
C GLN A 233 14.19 -5.17 2.42
N ARG A 234 12.93 -4.82 2.74
CA ARG A 234 11.75 -5.29 2.02
C ARG A 234 11.28 -4.21 1.04
N PRO A 235 10.59 -4.59 -0.04
CA PRO A 235 9.92 -3.62 -0.90
C PRO A 235 9.03 -2.70 -0.07
N ARG A 236 9.15 -1.39 -0.26
CA ARG A 236 8.44 -0.34 0.50
C ARG A 236 6.98 -0.21 0.06
N LYS A 237 6.24 -1.32 0.10
CA LYS A 237 4.83 -1.43 -0.30
C LYS A 237 3.88 -1.01 0.82
N ALA A 238 4.05 0.22 1.29
CA ALA A 238 3.10 0.90 2.16
C ALA A 238 2.46 2.06 1.40
N LEU A 239 1.20 2.37 1.70
CA LEU A 239 0.46 3.47 1.10
C LEU A 239 -0.33 4.21 2.18
N PHE A 240 -0.42 5.53 2.04
CA PHE A 240 -1.33 6.33 2.85
C PHE A 240 -2.46 6.88 1.99
N LEU A 241 -3.70 6.73 2.46
CA LEU A 241 -4.91 7.27 1.85
C LEU A 241 -5.50 8.35 2.75
N HIS A 242 -5.47 9.59 2.28
CA HIS A 242 -6.24 10.67 2.88
C HIS A 242 -7.68 10.66 2.38
N VAL A 243 -8.62 10.75 3.33
CA VAL A 243 -10.07 10.83 3.08
C VAL A 243 -10.64 12.16 3.59
N PRO A 244 -11.77 12.64 3.03
CA PRO A 244 -12.50 13.78 3.57
C PRO A 244 -12.93 13.58 5.02
N ALA A 245 -13.17 14.70 5.72
CA ALA A 245 -13.54 14.69 7.13
C ALA A 245 -15.02 14.39 7.42
N ASP A 246 -15.85 14.24 6.38
CA ASP A 246 -17.25 13.88 6.55
C ASP A 246 -17.40 12.42 6.96
N ALA A 247 -17.90 12.20 8.18
CA ALA A 247 -18.19 10.89 8.75
C ALA A 247 -19.66 10.48 8.62
N SER A 248 -20.45 11.14 7.77
CA SER A 248 -21.81 10.73 7.47
C SER A 248 -21.83 9.30 6.90
N PRO A 249 -22.91 8.50 7.13
CA PRO A 249 -23.01 7.14 6.60
C PRO A 249 -22.81 7.07 5.08
N THR A 250 -23.27 8.08 4.35
CA THR A 250 -23.09 8.21 2.90
C THR A 250 -21.61 8.39 2.53
N SER A 251 -20.90 9.28 3.24
CA SER A 251 -19.47 9.52 2.98
C SER A 251 -18.59 8.34 3.40
N VAL A 252 -18.92 7.65 4.50
CA VAL A 252 -18.25 6.40 4.89
C VAL A 252 -18.49 5.30 3.84
N ALA A 253 -19.72 5.14 3.34
CA ALA A 253 -20.02 4.17 2.29
C ALA A 253 -19.25 4.47 0.99
N LYS A 254 -19.18 5.74 0.58
CA LYS A 254 -18.36 6.19 -0.54
C LYS A 254 -16.88 5.91 -0.30
N GLY A 255 -16.35 6.26 0.87
CA GLY A 255 -14.96 6.01 1.24
C GLY A 255 -14.60 4.52 1.24
N ARG A 256 -15.51 3.65 1.70
CA ARG A 256 -15.38 2.19 1.61
C ARG A 256 -15.27 1.71 0.17
N GLU A 257 -16.15 2.16 -0.71
CA GLU A 257 -16.13 1.79 -2.13
C GLU A 257 -14.81 2.23 -2.79
N LEU A 258 -14.42 3.48 -2.57
CA LEU A 258 -13.17 4.03 -3.12
C LEU A 258 -11.94 3.31 -2.56
N THR A 259 -11.94 2.91 -1.30
CA THR A 259 -10.84 2.13 -0.69
C THR A 259 -10.75 0.73 -1.29
N LEU A 260 -11.89 0.07 -1.54
CA LEU A 260 -11.90 -1.24 -2.23
C LEU A 260 -11.37 -1.13 -3.66
N ASN A 261 -11.75 -0.07 -4.37
CA ASN A 261 -11.24 0.20 -5.71
C ASN A 261 -9.73 0.53 -5.67
N LEU A 262 -9.25 1.24 -4.64
CA LEU A 262 -7.83 1.49 -4.46
C LEU A 262 -7.05 0.19 -4.24
N VAL A 263 -7.49 -0.66 -3.30
CA VAL A 263 -6.88 -1.97 -3.06
C VAL A 263 -6.80 -2.77 -4.36
N ARG A 264 -7.87 -2.73 -5.17
CA ARG A 264 -7.89 -3.39 -6.46
C ARG A 264 -6.84 -2.82 -7.42
N SER A 265 -6.77 -1.51 -7.58
CA SER A 265 -5.81 -0.84 -8.45
C SER A 265 -4.37 -1.09 -8.04
N VAL A 266 -4.09 -1.13 -6.74
CA VAL A 266 -2.77 -1.49 -6.21
C VAL A 266 -2.40 -2.90 -6.63
N VAL A 267 -3.28 -3.88 -6.40
CA VAL A 267 -3.01 -5.27 -6.78
C VAL A 267 -2.92 -5.45 -8.29
N GLU A 268 -3.76 -4.77 -9.07
CA GLU A 268 -3.74 -4.80 -10.53
C GLU A 268 -2.41 -4.27 -11.08
N SER A 269 -1.92 -3.12 -10.58
CA SER A 269 -0.62 -2.56 -10.92
C SER A 269 0.53 -3.53 -10.62
N GLU A 270 0.49 -4.18 -9.46
CA GLU A 270 1.48 -5.19 -9.06
C GLU A 270 1.48 -6.41 -10.00
N MET A 271 0.29 -6.87 -10.42
CA MET A 271 0.16 -7.98 -11.35
C MET A 271 0.63 -7.60 -12.76
N ILE A 272 0.37 -6.37 -13.21
CA ILE A 272 0.90 -5.85 -14.47
C ILE A 272 2.43 -5.84 -14.44
N ALA A 273 3.04 -5.31 -13.38
CA ALA A 273 4.48 -5.29 -13.21
C ALA A 273 5.08 -6.72 -13.20
N LYS A 274 4.46 -7.65 -12.47
CA LYS A 274 4.87 -9.06 -12.43
C LYS A 274 4.77 -9.72 -13.80
N ASN A 275 3.68 -9.52 -14.53
CA ASN A 275 3.47 -10.10 -15.87
C ASN A 275 4.46 -9.53 -16.90
N LYS A 276 4.81 -8.24 -16.81
CA LYS A 276 5.84 -7.61 -17.64
C LYS A 276 7.23 -8.21 -17.37
N LEU A 277 7.58 -8.41 -16.10
CA LEU A 277 8.84 -9.08 -15.74
C LEU A 277 8.89 -10.52 -16.26
N LEU A 278 7.79 -11.27 -16.15
CA LEU A 278 7.70 -12.64 -16.66
C LEU A 278 7.81 -12.70 -18.19
N SER A 279 7.17 -11.76 -18.92
CA SER A 279 7.26 -11.74 -20.38
C SER A 279 8.66 -11.36 -20.88
N GLU A 280 9.34 -10.44 -20.18
CA GLU A 280 10.73 -10.07 -20.47
C GLU A 280 11.73 -11.21 -20.19
N TYR A 281 11.44 -12.09 -19.22
CA TYR A 281 12.27 -13.26 -18.88
C TYR A 281 11.94 -14.50 -19.72
N SER A 282 10.69 -14.65 -20.14
CA SER A 282 10.21 -15.80 -20.92
C SER A 282 10.55 -15.71 -22.41
N THR A 283 10.94 -14.53 -22.91
CA THR A 283 11.38 -14.35 -24.29
C THR A 283 12.90 -14.53 -24.36
N PRO A 284 13.44 -15.61 -24.95
CA PRO A 284 14.87 -15.74 -25.09
C PRO A 284 15.45 -14.63 -25.97
N LYS A 285 16.15 -13.67 -25.34
CA LYS A 285 16.61 -12.42 -25.95
C LYS A 285 17.56 -12.58 -27.14
N MET A 286 18.08 -13.77 -27.40
CA MET A 286 18.96 -14.04 -28.55
C MET A 286 18.49 -15.26 -29.33
N CYS A 287 18.31 -15.10 -30.65
CA CYS A 287 18.13 -16.23 -31.55
C CYS A 287 19.47 -16.91 -31.80
N LYS A 288 19.45 -18.24 -31.80
CA LYS A 288 20.60 -19.07 -32.15
C LYS A 288 20.16 -20.33 -32.89
N LYS A 289 21.12 -20.97 -33.58
CA LYS A 289 20.91 -22.30 -34.17
C LYS A 289 20.61 -23.30 -33.06
N ALA A 290 19.65 -24.17 -33.31
CA ALA A 290 19.21 -25.24 -32.40
C ALA A 290 18.85 -26.49 -33.21
N THR A 291 18.74 -27.64 -32.56
CA THR A 291 18.39 -28.91 -33.24
C THR A 291 16.90 -29.19 -33.06
N CYS A 292 16.19 -29.50 -34.16
CA CYS A 292 14.79 -29.90 -34.07
C CYS A 292 14.66 -31.23 -33.30
N GLY A 293 13.85 -31.26 -32.25
CA GLY A 293 13.58 -32.49 -31.48
C GLY A 293 12.96 -33.62 -32.30
N THR A 294 12.22 -33.27 -33.35
CA THR A 294 11.45 -34.19 -34.21
C THR A 294 12.28 -34.71 -35.39
N CYS A 295 12.75 -33.82 -36.28
CA CYS A 295 13.46 -34.23 -37.50
C CYS A 295 14.99 -34.19 -37.39
N LYS A 296 15.53 -33.72 -36.25
CA LYS A 296 16.99 -33.62 -35.97
C LYS A 296 17.79 -32.71 -36.92
N LYS A 297 17.13 -32.04 -37.85
CA LYS A 297 17.72 -30.98 -38.70
C LYS A 297 17.83 -29.65 -37.93
N THR A 298 18.59 -28.72 -38.49
CA THR A 298 18.82 -27.40 -37.88
C THR A 298 17.54 -26.57 -37.89
N SER A 299 17.15 -26.09 -36.73
CA SER A 299 16.15 -25.04 -36.56
C SER A 299 16.76 -23.88 -35.75
N TRP A 300 15.92 -23.01 -35.21
CA TRP A 300 16.30 -21.87 -34.40
C TRP A 300 15.61 -21.93 -33.04
N TRP A 301 16.18 -21.24 -32.07
CA TRP A 301 15.60 -21.02 -30.75
C TRP A 301 15.89 -19.59 -30.31
N GLY A 302 14.87 -18.83 -29.89
CA GLY A 302 15.04 -17.41 -29.55
C GLY A 302 13.78 -16.57 -29.68
N CYS A 303 13.97 -15.25 -29.73
CA CYS A 303 12.90 -14.25 -29.81
C CYS A 303 12.15 -14.16 -31.16
N GLY A 304 12.61 -14.86 -32.21
CA GLY A 304 11.96 -14.88 -33.52
C GLY A 304 12.30 -13.72 -34.47
N SER A 305 12.73 -12.56 -33.95
CA SER A 305 13.09 -11.41 -34.81
C SER A 305 14.39 -11.56 -35.60
N HIS A 306 15.21 -12.58 -35.28
CA HIS A 306 16.53 -12.78 -35.90
C HIS A 306 16.65 -14.14 -36.59
N ILE A 307 15.51 -14.78 -36.92
CA ILE A 307 15.47 -16.10 -37.55
C ILE A 307 16.28 -16.09 -38.85
N GLN A 308 16.12 -15.05 -39.65
CA GLN A 308 16.83 -14.87 -40.91
C GLN A 308 18.35 -14.99 -40.73
N SER A 309 18.92 -14.22 -39.80
CA SER A 309 20.36 -14.24 -39.51
C SER A 309 20.86 -15.61 -39.01
N VAL A 310 19.99 -16.43 -38.42
CA VAL A 310 20.32 -17.76 -37.88
C VAL A 310 20.23 -18.85 -38.94
N ILE A 311 19.19 -18.82 -39.78
CA ILE A 311 18.83 -19.90 -40.69
C ILE A 311 19.38 -19.69 -42.10
N ASP A 312 19.56 -18.46 -42.57
CA ASP A 312 19.94 -18.21 -43.97
C ASP A 312 21.28 -18.82 -44.36
N ASN A 313 22.21 -18.91 -43.41
CA ASN A 313 23.53 -19.54 -43.60
C ASN A 313 23.52 -21.06 -43.39
N VAL A 314 22.36 -21.69 -43.22
CA VAL A 314 22.21 -23.15 -43.14
C VAL A 314 21.82 -23.67 -44.53
N PRO A 315 22.51 -24.68 -45.09
CA PRO A 315 22.10 -25.31 -46.35
C PRO A 315 20.65 -25.82 -46.29
N GLU A 316 19.89 -25.66 -47.38
CA GLU A 316 18.45 -25.97 -47.39
C GLU A 316 18.15 -27.42 -46.97
N ALA A 317 18.96 -28.39 -47.42
CA ALA A 317 18.83 -29.80 -47.04
C ALA A 317 19.02 -30.07 -45.54
N GLU A 318 19.68 -29.17 -44.82
CA GLU A 318 19.97 -29.28 -43.38
C GLU A 318 18.97 -28.47 -42.51
N ARG A 319 18.03 -27.74 -43.12
CA ARG A 319 17.00 -26.98 -42.41
C ARG A 319 15.85 -27.90 -41.98
N CYS A 320 15.30 -27.65 -40.81
CA CYS A 320 14.10 -28.32 -40.33
C CYS A 320 12.91 -28.09 -41.28
N GLU A 321 12.18 -29.15 -41.59
CA GLU A 321 11.03 -29.13 -42.52
C GLU A 321 9.70 -29.38 -41.79
N CYS A 322 9.69 -29.35 -40.47
CA CYS A 322 8.48 -29.55 -39.68
C CYS A 322 7.50 -28.37 -39.88
N GLU A 323 6.21 -28.64 -39.68
CA GLU A 323 5.14 -27.65 -39.73
C GLU A 323 4.60 -27.36 -38.31
N PRO A 324 4.01 -26.17 -38.06
CA PRO A 324 3.85 -25.07 -38.99
C PRO A 324 5.13 -24.24 -39.16
N LYS A 325 5.43 -23.82 -40.40
CA LYS A 325 6.48 -22.83 -40.66
C LYS A 325 6.11 -21.44 -40.14
N VAL A 326 7.13 -20.61 -39.95
CA VAL A 326 7.00 -19.23 -39.48
C VAL A 326 7.40 -18.28 -40.61
N GLU A 327 6.54 -17.32 -40.91
CA GLU A 327 6.79 -16.29 -41.92
C GLU A 327 7.46 -15.07 -41.28
N VAL A 328 8.62 -14.67 -41.80
CA VAL A 328 9.33 -13.43 -41.42
C VAL A 328 9.78 -12.71 -42.69
N ASP A 329 9.40 -11.45 -42.82
CA ASP A 329 9.74 -10.59 -43.97
C ASP A 329 9.42 -11.21 -45.35
N GLY A 330 8.34 -11.99 -45.41
CA GLY A 330 7.89 -12.67 -46.63
C GLY A 330 8.63 -13.96 -46.98
N ALA A 331 9.52 -14.44 -46.10
CA ALA A 331 10.22 -15.71 -46.22
C ALA A 331 9.75 -16.72 -45.16
N SER A 332 9.63 -17.98 -45.59
CA SER A 332 9.14 -19.09 -44.76
C SER A 332 10.30 -19.82 -44.08
N TYR A 333 10.28 -19.87 -42.75
CA TYR A 333 11.32 -20.48 -41.93
C TYR A 333 10.81 -21.68 -41.14
N PRO A 334 11.70 -22.60 -40.72
CA PRO A 334 11.32 -23.73 -39.88
C PRO A 334 10.67 -23.29 -38.54
N PRO A 335 9.88 -24.14 -37.86
CA PRO A 335 9.36 -23.86 -36.53
C PRO A 335 10.47 -23.82 -35.48
N MET A 336 10.31 -22.99 -34.45
CA MET A 336 11.23 -22.92 -33.32
C MET A 336 11.46 -24.30 -32.67
N ALA A 337 12.71 -24.63 -32.34
CA ALA A 337 13.03 -25.83 -31.58
C ALA A 337 12.45 -25.78 -30.16
N ALA A 338 12.17 -26.94 -29.56
CA ALA A 338 11.63 -27.02 -28.19
C ALA A 338 12.68 -26.63 -27.12
N SER A 339 13.96 -26.83 -27.42
CA SER A 339 15.10 -26.51 -26.54
C SER A 339 16.23 -25.85 -27.35
N PRO A 340 17.14 -25.12 -26.69
CA PRO A 340 18.29 -24.50 -27.35
C PRO A 340 19.34 -25.48 -27.88
N ASN A 341 19.31 -26.74 -27.47
CA ASN A 341 20.12 -27.87 -27.95
C ASN A 341 19.37 -29.18 -27.70
#